data_AF-A0A920BGA7-F1
#
_entry.id   AF-A0A920BGA7-F1
#
_cell.length_a   1.000
_cell.length_b   1.000
_cell.length_c   1.000
_cell.angle_alpha   90.00
_cell.angle_beta   90.00
_cell.angle_gamma   90.00
#
_symmetry.space_group_name_H-M   'P 1'
#
loop_
_entity.id
_entity.type
_entity.pdbx_description
1 polymer ?
#
loop_
_entity_poly.entity_id
_entity_poly.type
_entity_poly.pdbx_seq_one_letter_code
_entity_poly.pdbx_strand_id
1 'polypeptide(L)' 'MSDEKQEPQLMALLTEVVKQFSDYDPPRLRKDGDIVIPLDAVLKNRRRIKILAEAFSE' A
#
# COMPACT_ATOMS: atom_id res chain seq x y z
N MET A 1 23.64 15.59 -2.65
CA MET A 1 22.70 14.85 -3.51
C MET A 1 21.38 15.59 -3.38
N SER A 2 20.87 16.23 -4.43
CA SER A 2 19.59 16.95 -4.33
C SER A 2 18.47 15.93 -4.06
N ASP A 3 17.57 16.26 -3.13
CA ASP A 3 16.44 15.41 -2.71
C ASP A 3 15.57 14.97 -3.91
N GLU A 4 15.59 15.75 -5.01
CA GLU A 4 14.90 15.49 -6.28
C GLU A 4 15.19 14.12 -6.92
N LYS A 5 16.29 13.44 -6.54
CA LYS A 5 16.65 12.12 -7.10
C LYS A 5 16.30 10.94 -6.18
N GLN A 6 15.92 11.18 -4.93
CA GLN A 6 15.68 10.10 -3.97
C GLN A 6 14.30 9.50 -4.11
N GLU A 7 13.25 10.31 -4.31
CA GLU A 7 11.87 9.82 -4.42
C GLU A 7 11.67 8.86 -5.60
N PRO A 8 12.12 9.17 -6.84
CA PRO A 8 11.95 8.24 -7.95
C PRO A 8 12.71 6.92 -7.73
N GLN A 9 13.89 6.99 -7.10
CA GLN A 9 14.70 5.81 -6.78
C GLN A 9 14.04 4.95 -5.69
N LEU A 10 13.50 5.59 -4.65
CA LEU A 10 12.75 4.93 -3.59
C LEU A 10 11.49 4.23 -4.13
N MET A 11 10.72 4.92 -4.98
CA MET A 11 9.53 4.36 -5.62
C MET A 11 9.84 3.13 -6.48
N ALA A 12 10.94 3.16 -7.23
CA ALA A 12 11.39 2.02 -8.03
C ALA A 12 11.74 0.81 -7.14
N LEU A 13 12.50 1.03 -6.06
CA LEU A 13 12.87 -0.04 -5.12
C LEU A 13 11.65 -0.64 -4.42
N LEU A 14 10.74 0.21 -3.93
CA LEU A 14 9.51 -0.24 -3.29
C LEU A 14 8.65 -1.05 -4.26
N THR A 15 8.60 -0.67 -5.54
CA THR A 15 7.87 -1.42 -6.56
C THR A 15 8.43 -2.83 -6.75
N GLU A 16 9.76 -2.98 -6.82
CA GLU A 16 10.39 -4.30 -6.96
C GLU A 16 10.20 -5.19 -5.72
N VAL A 17 10.18 -4.59 -4.53
CA VAL A 17 9.89 -5.33 -3.28
C VAL A 17 8.43 -5.77 -3.25
N VAL A 18 7.49 -4.87 -3.55
CA VAL A 18 6.05 -5.15 -3.45
C VAL A 18 5.59 -6.22 -4.46
N LYS A 19 6.22 -6.30 -5.64
CA LYS A 19 5.94 -7.37 -6.63
C LYS A 19 6.09 -8.78 -6.08
N GLN A 20 6.85 -8.98 -4.99
CA GLN A 20 7.03 -10.29 -4.35
C GLN A 20 5.84 -10.68 -3.46
N PHE A 21 4.91 -9.76 -3.22
CA PHE A 21 3.75 -9.96 -2.36
C PHE A 21 2.46 -9.71 -3.15
N SER A 22 1.76 -10.79 -3.50
CA SER A 22 0.50 -10.75 -4.26
C SER A 22 -0.63 -9.99 -3.57
N ASP A 23 -0.50 -9.79 -2.26
CA ASP A 23 -1.54 -9.22 -1.42
C ASP A 23 -1.62 -7.69 -1.49
N TYR A 24 -0.68 -7.05 -2.20
CA TYR A 24 -0.48 -5.61 -2.19
C TYR A 24 -0.45 -5.05 -3.61
N ASP A 25 -1.08 -3.90 -3.78
CA ASP A 25 -1.01 -3.10 -5.01
C ASP A 25 0.32 -2.31 -5.05
N PRO A 26 0.74 -1.84 -6.24
CA PRO A 26 1.95 -1.04 -6.38
C PRO A 26 1.95 0.22 -5.47
N PRO A 27 3.12 0.60 -4.91
CA PRO A 27 3.26 1.84 -4.15
C PRO A 27 2.83 3.05 -4.97
N ARG A 28 2.21 4.04 -4.33
CA ARG A 28 1.84 5.31 -4.96
C ARG A 28 2.05 6.49 -4.03
N LEU A 29 2.41 7.64 -4.60
CA LEU A 29 2.50 8.90 -3.89
C LEU A 29 1.08 9.46 -3.67
N ARG A 30 0.77 9.84 -2.43
CA ARG A 30 -0.44 10.59 -2.08
C ARG A 30 -0.18 12.09 -2.19
N LYS A 31 -1.27 12.86 -2.23
CA LYS A 31 -1.24 14.32 -2.39
C LYS A 31 -0.54 15.05 -1.23
N ASP A 32 -0.42 14.41 -0.07
CA ASP A 32 0.29 14.89 1.11
C ASP A 32 1.79 14.57 1.10
N GLY A 33 2.29 13.90 0.06
CA GLY A 33 3.69 13.53 -0.08
C GLY A 33 4.04 12.16 0.51
N ASP A 34 3.10 11.49 1.16
CA ASP A 34 3.32 10.15 1.70
C ASP A 34 3.29 9.07 0.61
N ILE A 35 4.11 8.04 0.76
CA ILE A 35 4.03 6.82 -0.05
C ILE A 35 3.10 5.81 0.64
N VAL A 36 2.11 5.31 -0.09
CA VAL A 36 1.19 4.27 0.40
C VAL A 36 1.28 3.02 -0.45
N ILE A 37 1.33 1.86 0.21
CA ILE A 37 1.26 0.52 -0.39
C ILE A 37 -0.12 -0.05 -0.03
N PRO A 38 -1.09 -0.03 -0.95
CA PRO A 38 -2.43 -0.55 -0.68
C PRO A 38 -2.43 -2.07 -0.58
N LEU A 39 -3.35 -2.63 0.19
CA LEU A 39 -3.76 -4.04 0.00
C LEU A 39 -4.59 -4.17 -1.27
N ASP A 40 -4.44 -5.30 -1.97
CA ASP A 40 -5.30 -5.70 -3.09
C ASP A 40 -6.77 -5.52 -2.69
N ALA A 41 -7.55 -4.92 -3.59
CA ALA A 41 -8.98 -4.68 -3.43
C ALA A 41 -9.78 -5.91 -2.93
N VAL A 42 -9.41 -7.11 -3.38
CA VAL A 42 -10.07 -8.37 -2.97
C VAL A 42 -9.79 -8.66 -1.49
N LEU A 43 -8.53 -8.56 -1.05
CA LEU A 43 -8.14 -8.78 0.34
C LEU A 43 -8.61 -7.65 1.25
N LYS A 44 -8.62 -6.42 0.76
CA LYS A 44 -9.14 -5.25 1.46
C LYS A 44 -10.63 -5.39 1.75
N ASN A 45 -11.40 -5.99 0.83
CA ASN A 45 -12.82 -6.28 1.07
C ASN A 45 -12.99 -7.38 2.12
N ARG A 46 -12.18 -8.45 2.08
CA ARG A 46 -12.21 -9.51 3.11
C ARG A 46 -11.87 -8.96 4.50
N ARG A 47 -10.82 -8.14 4.64
CA ARG A 47 -10.46 -7.51 5.92
C ARG A 47 -11.54 -6.55 6.42
N ARG A 48 -12.12 -5.73 5.53
CA ARG A 48 -13.23 -4.83 5.90
C ARG A 48 -14.46 -5.59 6.40
N ILE A 49 -14.83 -6.68 5.73
CA ILE A 49 -15.94 -7.56 6.17
C ILE A 49 -15.62 -8.18 7.53
N LYS A 50 -14.38 -8.63 7.77
CA LYS A 50 -13.98 -9.21 9.05
C LYS A 50 -14.06 -8.20 10.20
N ILE A 51 -13.51 -6.99 10.01
CA ILE A 51 -13.60 -5.90 10.99
C ILE A 51 -15.05 -5.54 11.29
N LEU A 52 -15.90 -5.50 10.26
CA LEU A 52 -17.32 -5.21 10.42
C LEU A 52 -18.02 -6.31 11.24
N ALA A 53 -17.73 -7.59 10.97
CA ALA A 53 -18.27 -8.70 11.72
C ALA A 53 -17.81 -8.70 13.19
N GLU A 54 -16.56 -8.35 13.46
CA GLU A 54 -16.04 -8.18 14.83
C GLU A 54 -16.75 -7.04 15.57
N ALA A 55 -17.00 -5.90 14.91
CA ALA A 55 -17.66 -4.74 15.51
C ALA A 55 -19.16 -4.93 15.82
N PHE A 56 -19.82 -5.90 15.20
CA PHE A 56 -21.23 -6.23 15.47
C PHE A 56 -21.42 -7.41 16.43
N SER A 57 -20.33 -8.07 16.82
CA SER A 57 -20.36 -9.23 17.72
C SER A 57 -20.04 -8.88 19.18
N GLU A 58 -19.84 -7.59 19.46
CA GLU A 58 -19.63 -6.97 20.79
C GLU A 58 -20.87 -6.18 21.20
#